data_AF-A0A7X1GLT7-F1
#
_entry.id   AF-A0A7X1GLT7-F1
#
_cell.length_a   1.000
_cell.length_b   1.000
_cell.length_c   1.000
_cell.angle_alpha   90.00
_cell.angle_beta   90.00
_cell.angle_gamma   90.00
#
_symmetry.space_group_name_H-M   'P 1'
#
loop_
_entity.id
_entity.type
_entity.pdbx_description
1 polymer ?
#
loop_
_entity_poly.entity_id
_entity_poly.type
_entity_poly.pdbx_seq_one_letter_code
_entity_poly.pdbx_strand_id
1 'polypeptide(L)' 'MKDLRFRQIKRILIRSTNWVGDAVITTPAIRAVRKNFPEAKISLLAKPWVAPIFYNNPYIDNI' A
#
# COMPACT_ATOMS: atom_id res chain seq x y z
N MET A 1 0.79 2.21 -24.62
CA MET A 1 0.69 2.33 -23.15
C MET A 1 -0.77 2.67 -22.84
N LYS A 2 -1.48 1.90 -22.01
CA LYS A 2 -2.90 2.21 -21.71
C LYS A 2 -2.97 3.53 -20.95
N ASP A 3 -3.87 4.41 -21.36
CA ASP A 3 -4.17 5.63 -20.62
C ASP A 3 -4.80 5.26 -19.27
N LEU A 4 -4.03 5.40 -18.19
CA LEU A 4 -4.52 5.22 -16.84
C LEU A 4 -5.10 6.55 -16.38
N ARG A 5 -6.43 6.67 -16.46
CA ARG A 5 -7.16 7.78 -15.84
C ARG A 5 -7.03 7.69 -14.32
N PHE A 6 -5.94 8.22 -13.78
CA PHE A 6 -5.53 8.08 -12.37
C PHE A 6 -6.64 8.46 -11.37
N ARG A 7 -7.45 9.48 -11.69
CA ARG A 7 -8.60 9.92 -10.88
C ARG A 7 -9.72 8.88 -10.74
N GLN A 8 -9.75 7.86 -11.60
CA GLN A 8 -10.77 6.81 -11.59
C GLN A 8 -10.31 5.53 -10.89
N ILE A 9 -9.05 5.46 -10.43
CA ILE A 9 -8.56 4.31 -9.70
C ILE A 9 -9.18 4.33 -8.29
N LYS A 10 -10.13 3.42 -8.05
CA LYS A 10 -10.85 3.31 -6.77
C LYS A 10 -10.32 2.21 -5.86
N ARG A 11 -9.50 1.29 -6.36
CA ARG A 11 -8.94 0.17 -5.58
C ARG A 11 -7.50 -0.08 -5.97
N ILE A 12 -6.64 -0.23 -4.98
CA ILE A 12 -5.21 -0.48 -5.14
C ILE A 12 -4.83 -1.64 -4.21
N LEU A 13 -4.17 -2.64 -4.77
CA LEU A 13 -3.51 -3.69 -4.00
C LEU A 13 -2.00 -3.42 -4.01
N ILE A 14 -1.42 -3.24 -2.84
CA ILE A 14 0.03 -3.18 -2.66
C ILE A 14 0.47 -4.58 -2.20
N ARG A 15 1.48 -5.14 -2.86
CA ARG A 15 2.10 -6.39 -2.39
C ARG A 15 3.35 -6.04 -1.60
N SER A 16 3.37 -6.36 -0.31
CA SER A 16 4.53 -6.15 0.56
C SER A 16 5.72 -6.99 0.12
N THR A 17 6.93 -6.52 0.40
CA THR A 17 8.15 -7.31 0.40
C THR A 17 8.11 -8.39 1.49
N ASN A 18 8.97 -9.41 1.35
CA ASN A 18 8.98 -10.58 2.25
C ASN A 18 9.89 -10.41 3.48
N TRP A 19 10.85 -9.48 3.42
CA TRP A 19 11.85 -9.27 4.46
C TRP A 19 11.49 -8.05 5.32
N VAL A 20 11.80 -8.11 6.61
CA VAL A 20 11.44 -7.07 7.60
C VAL A 20 12.04 -5.71 7.21
N GLY A 21 13.33 -5.66 6.87
CA GLY A 21 14.00 -4.41 6.50
C GLY A 21 13.34 -3.72 5.30
N ASP A 22 13.07 -4.49 4.25
CA ASP A 22 12.40 -3.97 3.06
C ASP A 22 10.97 -3.50 3.37
N ALA A 23 10.25 -4.23 4.24
CA ALA A 23 8.88 -3.88 4.62
C ALA A 23 8.84 -2.53 5.36
N VAL A 24 9.80 -2.27 6.25
CA VAL A 24 9.96 -0.98 6.92
C VAL A 24 10.23 0.14 5.89
N ILE A 25 11.17 -0.10 4.95
CA ILE A 25 11.54 0.87 3.92
C ILE A 25 10.40 1.11 2.91
N THR A 26 9.42 0.21 2.81
CA THR A 26 8.24 0.36 1.93
C THR A 26 7.21 1.36 2.48
N THR A 27 7.22 1.65 3.79
CA THR A 27 6.21 2.52 4.42
C THR A 27 6.06 3.93 3.81
N PRO A 28 7.13 4.64 3.37
CA PRO A 28 6.98 5.94 2.71
C PRO A 28 6.36 5.84 1.32
N ALA A 29 6.55 4.72 0.62
CA ALA A 29 5.93 4.48 -0.68
C ALA A 29 4.41 4.33 -0.53
N ILE A 30 3.95 3.62 0.50
CA ILE A 30 2.52 3.49 0.82
C ILE A 30 1.89 4.87 1.09
N ARG A 31 2.58 5.73 1.84
CA ARG A 31 2.16 7.14 2.05
C ARG A 31 2.05 7.91 0.74
N ALA A 32 3.02 7.74 -0.16
CA ALA A 32 3.01 8.39 -1.46
C ALA A 32 1.82 7.93 -2.32
N VAL A 33 1.49 6.62 -2.31
CA VAL A 33 0.30 6.09 -2.97
C VAL A 33 -0.96 6.76 -2.42
N ARG A 34 -1.15 6.79 -1.09
CA ARG A 34 -2.32 7.46 -0.48
C ARG A 34 -2.42 8.93 -0.89
N LYS A 35 -1.31 9.67 -0.91
CA LYS A 35 -1.30 11.09 -1.31
C LYS A 35 -1.79 11.30 -2.75
N ASN A 36 -1.45 10.39 -3.67
CA ASN A 36 -1.83 10.49 -5.08
C ASN A 36 -3.23 9.91 -5.37
N PHE A 37 -3.72 9.01 -4.52
CA PHE A 37 -5.03 8.37 -4.64
C PHE A 37 -5.82 8.49 -3.33
N PRO A 38 -6.18 9.72 -2.91
CA PRO A 38 -6.78 9.95 -1.59
C PRO A 38 -8.08 9.16 -1.38
N GLU A 39 -8.89 9.01 -2.43
CA GLU A 39 -10.18 8.31 -2.40
C GLU A 39 -10.10 6.80 -2.68
N ALA A 40 -8.92 6.26 -3.04
CA ALA A 40 -8.82 4.85 -3.37
C ALA A 40 -8.82 3.98 -2.09
N LYS A 41 -9.47 2.82 -2.16
CA LYS A 41 -9.30 1.77 -1.14
C LYS A 41 -7.96 1.06 -1.37
N ILE A 42 -7.06 1.13 -0.40
CA ILE A 42 -5.71 0.55 -0.44
C ILE A 42 -5.68 -0.68 0.47
N SER A 43 -5.51 -1.86 -0.14
CA SER A 43 -5.26 -3.12 0.58
C SER A 43 -3.79 -3.51 0.45
N LEU A 44 -3.23 -4.14 1.49
CA LEU A 44 -1.84 -4.61 1.50
C LEU A 44 -1.80 -6.14 1.63
N LEU A 45 -1.34 -6.84 0.59
CA LEU A 45 -1.03 -8.26 0.70
C LEU A 45 0.37 -8.44 1.32
N ALA A 46 0.42 -8.99 2.53
CA ALA A 46 1.66 -9.22 3.26
C ALA A 46 1.80 -10.67 3.75
N LYS A 47 3.04 -11.14 3.92
CA LYS A 47 3.29 -12.41 4.62
C LYS A 47 3.03 -12.23 6.12
N PRO A 48 2.56 -13.27 6.84
CA PRO A 48 2.18 -13.15 8.24
C PRO A 48 3.27 -12.57 9.15
N TRP A 49 4.56 -12.86 8.87
CA TRP A 49 5.67 -12.38 9.68
C TRP A 49 6.08 -10.91 9.44
N VAL A 50 5.68 -10.32 8.30
CA VAL A 50 5.90 -8.87 8.05
C VAL A 50 4.62 -8.04 8.24
N ALA A 51 3.44 -8.66 8.22
CA ALA A 51 2.16 -7.97 8.40
C ALA A 51 2.10 -7.06 9.64
N PRO A 52 2.66 -7.44 10.82
CA PRO A 52 2.62 -6.59 12.01
C PRO A 52 3.28 -5.21 11.85
N ILE A 53 4.24 -5.06 10.93
CA ILE A 53 4.88 -3.77 10.62
C ILE A 53 3.86 -2.73 10.13
N PHE A 54 2.76 -3.20 9.55
CA PHE A 54 1.78 -2.36 8.87
C PHE A 54 0.48 -2.14 9.65
N TYR A 55 0.24 -2.84 10.76
CA TYR A 55 -1.06 -2.82 11.45
C TYR A 55 -1.58 -1.43 11.85
N ASN A 56 -0.67 -0.51 12.18
CA ASN A 56 -1.02 0.86 12.56
C ASN A 56 -0.68 1.89 11.47
N ASN A 57 -0.50 1.45 10.22
CA ASN A 57 -0.23 2.36 9.12
C ASN A 57 -1.53 3.06 8.68
N PRO A 58 -1.68 4.38 8.89
CA PRO A 58 -2.93 5.10 8.64
C PRO A 58 -3.27 5.23 7.15
N TYR A 59 -2.37 4.79 6.26
CA TYR A 59 -2.53 4.90 4.82
C TYR A 59 -3.10 3.62 4.18
N ILE A 60 -3.27 2.55 4.97
CA ILE A 60 -3.75 1.23 4.53
C ILE A 60 -5.14 0.99 5.11
N ASP A 61 -6.08 0.54 4.29
CA ASP A 61 -7.44 0.24 4.72
C ASP A 61 -7.62 -1.21 5.16
N ASN A 62 -6.86 -2.15 4.58
CA ASN A 62 -6.92 -3.59 4.89
C ASN A 62 -5.55 -4.25 4.68
N ILE A 63 -5.24 -5.28 5.46
CA ILE A 63 -4.02 -6.10 5.33
C ILE A 63 -4.44 -7.57 5.20
#